data_AF-A0A969KMI1-F1
#
_entry.id   AF-A0A969KMI1-F1
#
_cell.length_a   1.000
_cell.length_b   1.000
_cell.length_c   1.000
_cell.angle_alpha   90.00
_cell.angle_beta   90.00
_cell.angle_gamma   90.00
#
_symmetry.space_group_name_H-M   'P 1'
#
loop_
_entity.id
_entity.type
_entity.pdbx_description
1 polymer ?
#
loop_
_entity_poly.entity_id
_entity_poly.type
_entity_poly.pdbx_seq_one_letter_code
_entity_poly.pdbx_strand_id
1 'polypeptide(L)'
;AVSANAKDPEAAWDFVKVLLSQEGQEEFLRGQNAAPLLKSLADSPIFDELEPPPANFRVFVDGQEFGILPRTYPVECGSLYTGQVMTTFMGALETIIRGEATAEEVFPAVDEEIQACLDRALAN
;
A
#
# COMPACT_ATOMS: atom_id res chain seq x y z
N ALA A 1 0.23 7.50 -10.82
CA ALA A 1 -0.83 8.41 -11.29
C ALA A 1 -0.18 9.67 -11.85
N VAL A 2 -0.90 10.41 -12.71
CA VAL A 2 -0.47 11.72 -13.21
C VAL A 2 -1.31 12.80 -12.52
N SER A 3 -0.67 13.88 -12.08
CA SER A 3 -1.38 15.00 -11.44
C SER A 3 -2.35 15.65 -12.42
N ALA A 4 -3.57 15.97 -11.96
CA ALA A 4 -4.54 16.73 -12.74
C ALA A 4 -4.04 18.13 -13.13
N ASN A 5 -3.04 18.65 -12.42
CA ASN A 5 -2.41 19.94 -12.67
C ASN A 5 -1.05 19.83 -13.38
N ALA A 6 -0.72 18.67 -13.96
CA ALA A 6 0.52 18.50 -14.70
C ALA A 6 0.58 19.50 -15.87
N LYS A 7 1.70 20.22 -15.99
CA LYS A 7 1.92 21.15 -17.12
C LYS A 7 2.02 20.44 -18.46
N ASP A 8 2.50 19.20 -18.43
CA ASP A 8 2.60 18.30 -19.58
C ASP A 8 2.16 16.89 -19.16
N PRO A 9 0.85 16.61 -19.20
CA PRO A 9 0.31 15.33 -18.76
C PRO A 9 0.69 14.18 -19.70
N GLU A 10 0.95 14.45 -20.98
CA GLU A 10 1.37 13.44 -21.96
C GLU A 10 2.78 12.96 -21.67
N ALA A 11 3.74 13.87 -21.51
CA ALA A 11 5.11 13.49 -21.14
C ALA A 11 5.17 12.78 -19.77
N ALA A 12 4.35 13.22 -18.81
CA ALA A 12 4.24 12.54 -17.51
C ALA A 12 3.69 11.12 -17.66
N TRP A 13 2.70 10.91 -18.54
CA TRP A 13 2.17 9.58 -18.83
C TRP A 13 3.17 8.70 -19.58
N ASP A 14 3.92 9.26 -20.53
CA ASP A 14 4.98 8.55 -21.23
C ASP A 14 6.07 8.05 -20.27
N PHE A 15 6.45 8.88 -19.29
CA PHE A 15 7.38 8.45 -18.24
C PHE A 15 6.83 7.30 -17.40
N VAL A 16 5.54 7.34 -17.01
CA VAL A 16 4.89 6.23 -16.30
C VAL A 16 4.91 4.94 -17.12
N LYS A 17 4.68 5.02 -18.44
CA LYS A 17 4.76 3.84 -19.32
C LYS A 17 6.17 3.24 -19.35
N VAL A 18 7.23 4.07 -19.33
CA VAL A 18 8.61 3.58 -19.24
C VAL A 18 8.82 2.82 -17.94
N LEU A 19 8.40 3.36 -16.80
CA LEU A 19 8.52 2.69 -15.50
C LEU A 19 7.79 1.35 -15.45
N LEU A 20 6.64 1.24 -16.14
CA LEU A 20 5.82 0.03 -16.19
C LEU A 20 6.20 -0.94 -17.32
N SER A 21 7.18 -0.59 -18.15
CA SER A 21 7.66 -1.48 -19.21
C SER A 21 8.40 -2.68 -18.63
N GLN A 22 8.57 -3.72 -19.45
CA GLN A 22 9.37 -4.91 -19.08
C GLN A 22 10.77 -4.48 -18.61
N GLU A 23 11.48 -3.69 -19.42
CA GLU A 23 12.82 -3.17 -19.10
C GLU A 23 12.81 -2.35 -17.80
N GLY A 24 11.87 -1.42 -17.65
CA GLY A 24 11.76 -0.60 -16.44
C GLY A 24 11.56 -1.45 -15.18
N GLN A 25 10.71 -2.48 -15.24
CA GLN A 25 10.44 -3.35 -14.11
C GLN A 25 11.58 -4.33 -13.81
N GLU A 26 12.33 -4.77 -14.83
CA GLU A 26 13.56 -5.54 -14.64
C GLU A 26 14.62 -4.72 -13.89
N GLU A 27 14.80 -3.44 -14.23
CA GLU A 27 15.71 -2.54 -13.51
C GLU A 27 15.28 -2.33 -12.04
N PHE A 28 13.99 -2.18 -11.78
CA PHE A 28 13.47 -2.11 -10.40
C PHE A 28 13.75 -3.38 -9.61
N LEU A 29 13.59 -4.55 -10.24
CA LEU A 29 13.87 -5.85 -9.62
C LEU A 29 15.37 -6.02 -9.34
N ARG A 30 16.25 -5.69 -10.30
CA ARG A 30 17.72 -5.75 -10.13
C ARG A 30 18.19 -4.85 -8.99
N GLY A 31 17.59 -3.67 -8.85
CA GLY A 31 17.87 -2.76 -7.76
C GLY A 31 17.22 -3.14 -6.42
N GLN A 32 16.48 -4.25 -6.35
CA GLN A 32 15.70 -4.67 -5.17
C GLN A 32 14.78 -3.57 -4.60
N ASN A 33 14.35 -2.63 -5.45
CA ASN A 33 13.57 -1.46 -5.03
C ASN A 33 12.10 -1.80 -4.74
N ALA A 34 11.57 -2.82 -5.42
CA ALA A 34 10.22 -3.33 -5.24
C ALA A 34 10.09 -4.74 -5.87
N ALA A 35 9.08 -5.50 -5.45
CA ALA A 35 8.61 -6.64 -6.24
C ALA A 35 8.06 -6.13 -7.58
N PRO A 36 8.30 -6.85 -8.70
CA PRO A 36 7.87 -6.39 -10.01
C PRO A 36 6.33 -6.39 -10.11
N LEU A 37 5.78 -5.37 -10.77
CA LEU A 37 4.34 -5.22 -11.00
C LEU A 37 3.85 -6.11 -12.16
N LEU A 38 4.74 -6.48 -13.07
CA LEU A 38 4.41 -7.31 -14.23
C LEU A 38 4.42 -8.79 -13.85
N LYS A 39 3.29 -9.47 -14.08
CA LYS A 39 3.18 -10.93 -13.85
C LYS A 39 4.18 -11.75 -14.67
N SER A 40 4.58 -11.25 -15.85
CA SER A 40 5.61 -11.90 -16.69
C SER A 40 6.96 -12.02 -16.00
N LEU A 41 7.22 -11.22 -14.97
CA LEU A 41 8.45 -11.24 -14.20
C LEU A 41 8.38 -12.08 -12.94
N ALA A 42 7.24 -12.72 -12.63
CA ALA A 42 7.08 -13.52 -11.40
C ALA A 42 8.12 -14.66 -11.30
N ASP A 43 8.47 -15.29 -12.43
CA ASP A 43 9.46 -16.36 -12.53
C ASP A 43 10.78 -15.89 -13.17
N SER A 44 11.09 -14.60 -13.11
CA SER A 44 12.28 -14.03 -13.75
C SER A 44 13.58 -14.65 -13.20
N PRO A 45 14.56 -15.03 -14.06
CA PRO A 45 15.86 -15.51 -13.59
C PRO A 45 16.64 -14.45 -12.80
N ILE A 46 16.26 -13.17 -12.90
CA ILE A 46 16.88 -12.07 -12.13
C ILE A 46 16.83 -12.35 -10.62
N PHE A 47 15.79 -13.02 -10.11
CA PHE A 47 15.71 -13.37 -8.69
C PHE A 47 16.89 -14.21 -8.20
N ASP A 48 17.48 -15.03 -9.09
CA ASP A 48 18.60 -15.91 -8.76
C ASP A 48 19.95 -15.15 -8.77
N GLU A 49 19.95 -13.93 -9.34
CA GLU A 49 21.11 -13.04 -9.46
C GLU A 49 21.19 -12.01 -8.32
N LEU A 50 20.13 -11.86 -7.51
CA LEU A 50 20.05 -10.84 -6.48
C LEU A 50 20.99 -11.12 -5.30
N GLU A 51 21.80 -10.12 -4.94
CA GLU A 51 22.62 -10.19 -3.72
C GLU A 51 21.78 -9.93 -2.46
N PRO A 52 22.05 -10.63 -1.35
CA PRO A 52 21.43 -10.31 -0.07
C PRO A 52 21.92 -8.95 0.49
N PRO A 53 21.11 -8.24 1.30
CA PRO A 53 19.79 -8.59 1.79
C PRO A 53 18.63 -8.10 0.90
N PRO A 54 17.46 -8.79 0.89
CA PRO A 54 17.13 -10.02 1.61
C PRO A 54 17.59 -11.29 0.86
N ALA A 55 17.89 -12.36 1.62
CA ALA A 55 18.33 -13.63 1.05
C ALA A 55 17.26 -14.36 0.22
N ASN A 56 15.98 -14.02 0.40
CA ASN A 56 14.87 -14.52 -0.40
C ASN A 56 13.95 -13.36 -0.78
N PHE A 57 14.27 -12.67 -1.87
CA PHE A 57 13.43 -11.59 -2.38
C PHE A 57 12.15 -12.11 -3.06
N ARG A 58 12.16 -13.35 -3.57
CA ARG A 58 11.00 -13.98 -4.25
C ARG A 58 9.78 -14.12 -3.34
N VAL A 59 9.98 -14.19 -2.02
CA VAL A 59 8.88 -14.24 -1.03
C VAL A 59 7.88 -13.09 -1.17
N PHE A 60 8.30 -11.92 -1.68
CA PHE A 60 7.39 -10.78 -1.90
C PHE A 60 6.49 -10.94 -3.12
N VAL A 61 6.83 -11.83 -4.05
CA VAL A 61 5.96 -12.26 -5.14
C VAL A 61 5.04 -13.37 -4.64
N ASP A 62 5.60 -14.40 -4.02
CA ASP A 62 4.83 -15.55 -3.51
C ASP A 62 3.78 -15.11 -2.47
N GLY A 63 4.13 -14.15 -1.62
CA GLY A 63 3.24 -13.60 -0.60
C GLY A 63 1.99 -12.93 -1.15
N GLN A 64 1.96 -12.55 -2.45
CA GLN A 64 0.77 -11.96 -3.06
C GLN A 64 -0.42 -12.92 -3.10
N GLU A 65 -0.21 -14.24 -3.06
CA GLU A 65 -1.29 -15.23 -2.98
C GLU A 65 -2.14 -15.09 -1.71
N PHE A 66 -1.57 -14.49 -0.65
CA PHE A 66 -2.23 -14.24 0.62
C PHE A 66 -2.66 -12.77 0.78
N GLY A 67 -2.40 -11.93 -0.21
CA GLY A 67 -2.71 -10.52 -0.18
C GLY A 67 -4.22 -10.27 -0.23
N ILE A 68 -4.72 -9.49 0.72
CA ILE A 68 -6.09 -8.97 0.70
C ILE A 68 -6.02 -7.48 0.40
N LEU A 69 -6.81 -7.02 -0.57
CA LEU A 69 -6.89 -5.59 -0.85
C LEU A 69 -7.50 -4.87 0.35
N PRO A 70 -6.91 -3.73 0.76
CA PRO A 70 -7.44 -2.93 1.85
C PRO A 70 -8.86 -2.46 1.52
N ARG A 71 -9.71 -2.35 2.54
CA ARG A 71 -11.03 -1.72 2.40
C ARG A 71 -10.88 -0.28 1.93
N THR A 72 -11.73 0.11 0.99
CA THR A 72 -11.85 1.50 0.52
C THR A 72 -12.80 2.27 1.43
N TYR A 73 -12.41 3.50 1.78
CA TYR A 73 -13.22 4.47 2.52
C TYR A 73 -13.45 5.71 1.65
N PRO A 74 -14.47 6.54 1.95
CA PRO A 74 -14.57 7.88 1.38
C PRO A 74 -13.27 8.66 1.58
N VAL A 75 -12.88 9.45 0.57
CA VAL A 75 -11.57 10.12 0.51
C VAL A 75 -11.33 11.01 1.73
N GLU A 76 -12.37 11.70 2.17
CA GLU A 76 -12.38 12.56 3.36
C GLU A 76 -12.12 11.81 4.67
N CYS A 77 -12.47 10.52 4.74
CA CYS A 77 -12.18 9.66 5.90
C CYS A 77 -10.78 9.02 5.81
N GLY A 78 -10.17 9.00 4.63
CA GLY A 78 -8.84 8.48 4.38
C GLY A 78 -8.82 6.98 4.04
N SER A 79 -7.91 6.23 4.66
CA SER A 79 -7.77 4.77 4.50
C SER A 79 -6.99 4.18 5.68
N LEU A 80 -6.69 2.88 5.65
CA LEU A 80 -5.76 2.27 6.60
C LEU A 80 -4.32 2.85 6.50
N TYR A 81 -3.99 3.61 5.46
CA TYR A 81 -2.64 4.14 5.23
C TYR A 81 -2.55 5.67 5.37
N THR A 82 -3.68 6.39 5.48
CA THR A 82 -3.68 7.85 5.60
C THR A 82 -5.00 8.39 6.16
N GLY A 83 -5.00 9.62 6.64
CA GLY A 83 -6.20 10.31 7.13
C GLY A 83 -6.70 9.81 8.48
N GLN A 84 -7.99 10.05 8.75
CA GLN A 84 -8.60 9.79 10.06
C GLN A 84 -8.59 8.29 10.38
N VAL A 85 -9.01 7.44 9.45
CA VAL A 85 -9.04 5.97 9.65
C VAL A 85 -7.68 5.43 10.10
N MET A 86 -6.59 5.82 9.44
CA MET A 86 -5.24 5.40 9.82
C MET A 86 -4.84 5.94 11.20
N THR A 87 -5.13 7.21 11.48
CA THR A 87 -4.73 7.85 12.74
C THR A 87 -5.41 7.19 13.93
N THR A 88 -6.73 7.01 13.87
CA THR A 88 -7.53 6.42 14.96
C THR A 88 -7.15 4.95 15.17
N PHE A 89 -6.97 4.18 14.09
CA PHE A 89 -6.58 2.78 14.16
C PHE A 89 -5.16 2.59 14.72
N MET A 90 -4.19 3.38 14.25
CA MET A 90 -2.80 3.28 14.71
C MET A 90 -2.66 3.71 16.17
N GLY A 91 -3.38 4.75 16.62
CA GLY A 91 -3.40 5.14 18.02
C GLY A 91 -3.87 4.00 18.94
N ALA A 92 -4.94 3.31 18.56
CA ALA A 92 -5.44 2.15 19.31
C ALA A 92 -4.42 1.00 19.34
N LEU A 93 -3.77 0.69 18.20
CA LEU A 93 -2.72 -0.32 18.17
C LEU A 93 -1.53 0.05 19.07
N GLU A 94 -1.11 1.31 19.09
CA GLU A 94 -0.03 1.75 19.97
C GLU A 94 -0.38 1.55 21.45
N THR A 95 -1.59 1.92 21.88
CA THR A 95 -2.07 1.66 23.25
C THR A 95 -2.06 0.18 23.59
N ILE A 96 -2.52 -0.68 22.67
CA ILE A 96 -2.51 -2.14 22.87
C ILE A 96 -1.08 -2.69 22.97
N ILE A 97 -0.20 -2.29 22.04
CA ILE A 97 1.20 -2.77 22.00
C ILE A 97 1.97 -2.34 23.25
N ARG A 98 1.65 -1.18 23.82
CA ARG A 98 2.21 -0.70 25.09
C ARG A 98 1.65 -1.42 26.32
N GLY A 99 0.60 -2.22 26.16
CA GLY A 99 -0.08 -2.91 27.26
C GLY A 99 -0.93 -1.98 28.14
N GLU A 100 -1.32 -0.81 27.61
CA GLU A 100 -2.10 0.19 28.33
C GLU A 100 -3.61 -0.14 28.35
N ALA A 101 -4.09 -0.86 27.34
CA ALA A 101 -5.45 -1.37 27.23
C ALA A 101 -5.51 -2.60 26.31
N THR A 102 -6.60 -3.33 26.37
CA THR A 102 -6.91 -4.46 25.48
C THR A 102 -7.64 -4.00 24.22
N ALA A 103 -7.63 -4.85 23.19
CA ALA A 103 -8.39 -4.61 21.97
C ALA A 103 -9.90 -4.42 22.24
N GLU A 104 -10.46 -5.19 23.18
CA GLU A 104 -11.87 -5.12 23.55
C GLU A 104 -12.25 -3.78 24.20
N GLU A 105 -11.30 -3.14 24.90
CA GLU A 105 -11.51 -1.84 25.54
C GLU A 105 -11.42 -0.67 24.55
N VAL A 106 -10.54 -0.74 23.55
CA VAL A 106 -10.25 0.43 22.69
C VAL A 106 -10.99 0.41 21.36
N PHE A 107 -11.20 -0.75 20.74
CA PHE A 107 -11.78 -0.80 19.38
C PHE A 107 -13.26 -0.40 19.29
N PRO A 108 -14.12 -0.51 20.33
CA PRO A 108 -15.47 0.03 20.25
C PRO A 108 -15.49 1.54 19.98
N ALA A 109 -14.63 2.31 20.65
CA ALA A 109 -14.54 3.76 20.42
C ALA A 109 -13.95 4.10 19.05
N VAL A 110 -12.97 3.31 18.59
CA VAL A 110 -12.40 3.46 17.22
C VAL A 110 -13.48 3.22 16.17
N ASP A 111 -14.30 2.19 16.34
CA ASP A 111 -15.40 1.86 15.42
C ASP A 111 -16.42 3.00 15.37
N GLU A 112 -16.87 3.51 16.52
CA GLU A 112 -17.77 4.66 16.60
C GLU A 112 -17.22 5.90 15.89
N GLU A 113 -15.92 6.20 16.07
CA GLU A 113 -15.30 7.37 15.48
C GLU A 113 -15.18 7.26 13.94
N ILE A 114 -14.77 6.09 13.45
CA ILE A 114 -14.71 5.80 12.01
C ILE A 114 -16.12 5.83 11.43
N GLN A 115 -17.10 5.20 12.08
CA GLN A 115 -18.49 5.17 11.64
C GLN A 115 -19.08 6.57 11.55
N ALA A 116 -18.80 7.45 12.51
CA ALA A 116 -19.24 8.84 12.46
C ALA A 116 -18.67 9.59 11.25
N CYS A 117 -17.44 9.27 10.80
CA CYS A 117 -16.92 9.83 9.55
C CYS A 117 -17.68 9.30 8.34
N LEU A 118 -17.90 7.98 8.29
CA LEU A 118 -18.60 7.32 7.19
C LEU A 118 -20.03 7.86 7.05
N ASP A 119 -20.76 8.04 8.15
CA ASP A 119 -22.11 8.57 8.15
C ASP A 119 -22.16 9.99 7.58
N ARG A 120 -21.19 10.86 7.93
CA ARG A 120 -21.09 12.21 7.36
C ARG A 120 -20.75 12.20 5.88
N ALA A 121 -19.83 11.33 5.47
CA ALA A 121 -19.40 11.20 4.09
C ALA A 121 -20.53 10.70 3.17
N LEU A 122 -21.31 9.73 3.65
CA LEU A 122 -22.38 9.07 2.88
C LEU A 122 -23.72 9.83 2.92
N ALA A 123 -23.86 10.82 3.79
CA ALA A 123 -25.04 11.69 3.85
C ALA A 123 -25.01 12.84 2.83
N ASN A 124 -23.88 13.06 2.16
CA ASN A 124 -23.68 14.07 1.11
C ASN A 124 -23.68 13.43 -0.28
#